data_AF-A0A7S7NN59-F1
#
_entry.id   AF-A0A7S7NN59-F1
#
_cell.length_a   1.000
_cell.length_b   1.000
_cell.length_c   1.000
_cell.angle_alpha   90.00
_cell.angle_beta   90.00
_cell.angle_gamma   90.00
#
_symmetry.space_group_name_H-M   'P 1'
#
loop_
_entity.id
_entity.type
_entity.pdbx_description
1 polymer ?
#
loop_
_entity_poly.entity_id
_entity_poly.type
_entity_poly.pdbx_seq_one_letter_code
_entity_poly.pdbx_strand_id
1 'polypeptide(L)'
;MDIRKSKFVEPDDTQTGEWIDHREAFFWHDRTPHEVKFEIEKLTGTLLVRDPEQTERLTYVGETNTGGATRVLRLRFEAVTPRRPYMFEPWTDPREYRNQFTLWVEMAAPRRWVKEDAFQRDLNRAFEYWTLRLQCGSGGNGWADELKPLYDQQVQESLAQEKRAARVKEDPKAIAALQTAVLAALRNGKRLSTAHKEGGSIFSFQGKNFARVDYGDEPGRREFSSDAEMARALREFYDWESRRDCYPHRPPELEVWRYIQQQLR
;
A
#
# COMPACT_ATOMS: atom_id res chain seq x y z
N MET A 1 -16.34 -4.26 32.84
CA MET A 1 -16.18 -4.36 31.38
C MET A 1 -17.07 -3.31 30.77
N ASP A 2 -16.48 -2.17 30.38
CA ASP A 2 -17.21 -1.03 29.82
C ASP A 2 -17.33 -1.25 28.30
N ILE A 3 -18.52 -1.63 27.85
CA ILE A 3 -18.86 -1.75 26.44
C ILE A 3 -18.83 -0.33 25.89
N ARG A 4 -17.74 0.05 25.21
CA ARG A 4 -17.66 1.33 24.51
C ARG A 4 -18.81 1.38 23.52
N LYS A 5 -19.83 2.19 23.84
CA LYS A 5 -20.93 2.55 22.96
C LYS A 5 -20.34 2.93 21.59
N SER A 6 -20.57 2.08 20.59
CA SER A 6 -20.47 2.50 19.20
C SER A 6 -21.44 3.67 19.05
N LYS A 7 -20.91 4.89 19.00
CA LYS A 7 -21.72 6.09 18.78
C LYS A 7 -22.08 6.09 17.31
N PHE A 8 -23.19 5.44 16.97
CA PHE A 8 -23.92 5.78 15.77
C PHE A 8 -24.21 7.29 15.83
N VAL A 9 -23.59 8.05 14.94
CA VAL A 9 -23.83 9.49 14.82
C VAL A 9 -25.03 9.62 13.89
N GLU A 10 -26.14 10.13 14.42
CA GLU A 10 -27.28 10.45 13.58
C GLU A 10 -26.88 11.54 12.56
N PRO A 11 -27.28 11.38 11.29
CA PRO A 11 -26.94 12.34 10.25
C PRO A 11 -27.54 13.72 10.55
N ASP A 12 -26.76 14.78 10.38
CA ASP A 12 -27.26 16.16 10.45
C ASP A 12 -27.79 16.57 9.07
N ASP A 13 -29.11 16.46 8.90
CA ASP A 13 -29.80 16.76 7.64
C ASP A 13 -29.75 18.25 7.26
N THR A 14 -29.27 19.13 8.14
CA THR A 14 -29.13 20.57 7.86
C THR A 14 -27.81 20.92 7.18
N GLN A 15 -26.81 20.03 7.22
CA GLN A 15 -25.49 20.26 6.63
C GLN A 15 -25.36 19.51 5.31
N THR A 16 -25.35 20.27 4.21
CA THR A 16 -25.12 19.76 2.86
C THR A 16 -23.69 20.03 2.39
N GLY A 17 -23.19 19.21 1.47
CA GLY A 17 -21.84 19.32 0.91
C GLY A 17 -20.77 18.51 1.64
N GLU A 18 -19.51 18.81 1.33
CA GLU A 18 -18.33 18.08 1.83
C GLU A 18 -17.39 19.03 2.59
N TRP A 19 -16.70 18.49 3.59
CA TRP A 19 -15.43 19.04 4.05
C TRP A 19 -14.37 18.62 3.05
N ILE A 20 -13.57 19.57 2.57
CA ILE A 20 -12.43 19.31 1.69
C ILE A 20 -11.28 20.15 2.21
N ASP A 21 -10.14 19.51 2.46
CA ASP A 21 -8.91 20.18 2.89
C ASP A 21 -7.70 19.36 2.45
N HIS A 22 -6.54 20.01 2.34
CA HIS A 22 -5.32 19.39 1.90
C HIS A 22 -4.11 19.76 2.76
N ARG A 23 -3.09 18.91 2.69
CA ARG A 23 -1.79 19.07 3.36
C ARG A 23 -0.67 18.72 2.40
N GLU A 24 0.47 19.38 2.54
CA GLU A 24 1.64 19.19 1.70
C GLU A 24 2.90 19.15 2.56
N ALA A 25 3.82 18.24 2.24
CA ALA A 25 5.13 18.17 2.87
C ALA A 25 6.22 17.75 1.88
N PHE A 26 7.41 18.29 2.10
CA PHE A 26 8.62 17.90 1.40
C PHE A 26 9.42 16.89 2.22
N PHE A 27 10.03 15.92 1.56
CA PHE A 27 10.94 14.98 2.20
C PHE A 27 12.06 14.55 1.27
N TRP A 28 13.15 14.10 1.87
CA TRP A 28 14.32 13.59 1.17
C TRP A 28 14.40 12.09 1.35
N HIS A 29 14.71 11.36 0.28
CA HIS A 29 14.94 9.92 0.35
C HIS A 29 16.10 9.51 -0.54
N ASP A 30 16.86 8.51 -0.12
CA ASP A 30 18.01 8.00 -0.88
C ASP A 30 17.64 6.90 -1.90
N ARG A 31 16.35 6.57 -2.01
CA ARG A 31 15.85 5.50 -2.87
C ARG A 31 15.38 6.10 -4.19
N THR A 32 15.33 5.26 -5.22
CA THR A 32 14.84 5.69 -6.53
C THR A 32 13.37 6.09 -6.45
N PRO A 33 12.86 6.93 -7.36
CA PRO A 33 11.46 7.33 -7.36
C PRO A 33 10.48 6.14 -7.39
N HIS A 34 10.83 5.07 -8.13
CA HIS A 34 10.05 3.83 -8.18
C HIS A 34 9.94 3.15 -6.80
N GLU A 35 11.05 3.06 -6.06
CA GLU A 35 11.05 2.48 -4.71
C GLU A 35 10.32 3.37 -3.70
N VAL A 36 10.49 4.69 -3.78
CA VAL A 36 9.80 5.64 -2.87
C VAL A 36 8.30 5.59 -3.09
N LYS A 37 7.84 5.50 -4.34
CA LYS A 37 6.43 5.27 -4.67
C LYS A 37 5.87 4.06 -3.91
N PHE A 38 6.54 2.91 -3.93
CA PHE A 38 6.09 1.73 -3.18
C PHE A 38 6.09 1.93 -1.67
N GLU A 39 7.06 2.66 -1.12
CA GLU A 39 7.06 2.97 0.31
C GLU A 39 5.90 3.89 0.71
N ILE A 40 5.52 4.84 -0.14
CA ILE A 40 4.33 5.67 0.09
C ILE A 40 3.06 4.82 0.01
N GLU A 41 2.94 3.96 -0.99
CA GLU A 41 1.81 3.04 -1.12
C GLU A 41 1.64 2.15 0.12
N LYS A 42 2.74 1.61 0.67
CA LYS A 42 2.75 0.86 1.93
C LYS A 42 2.30 1.69 3.12
N LEU A 43 2.83 2.91 3.23
CA LEU A 43 2.61 3.78 4.37
C LEU A 43 1.16 4.29 4.43
N THR A 44 0.57 4.56 3.27
CA THR A 44 -0.75 5.18 3.15
C THR A 44 -1.85 4.18 2.81
N GLY A 45 -1.49 3.01 2.30
CA GLY A 45 -2.42 2.03 1.76
C GLY A 45 -3.20 2.64 0.59
N THR A 46 -2.56 3.31 -0.36
CA THR A 46 -3.23 3.93 -1.54
C THR A 46 -2.36 3.82 -2.79
N LEU A 47 -2.94 3.56 -3.97
CA LEU A 47 -2.16 3.21 -5.19
C LEU A 47 -1.78 4.46 -5.86
N LEU A 48 -0.53 4.51 -6.19
CA LEU A 48 -0.02 5.57 -6.99
C LEU A 48 0.05 5.05 -8.43
N VAL A 49 -0.74 5.64 -9.31
CA VAL A 49 -0.59 5.47 -10.75
C VAL A 49 0.04 6.73 -11.33
N ARG A 50 0.72 6.60 -12.46
CA ARG A 50 1.31 7.78 -13.11
C ARG A 50 0.20 8.76 -13.46
N ASP A 51 0.40 10.03 -13.12
CA ASP A 51 -0.48 11.10 -13.57
C ASP A 51 -0.32 11.28 -15.09
N PRO A 52 -1.35 11.02 -15.91
CA PRO A 52 -1.25 11.22 -17.35
C PRO A 52 -1.24 12.69 -17.75
N GLU A 53 -1.74 13.59 -16.89
CA GLU A 53 -1.83 15.03 -17.15
C GLU A 53 -0.52 15.74 -16.81
N GLN A 54 0.26 15.21 -15.88
CA GLN A 54 1.55 15.77 -15.47
C GLN A 54 2.72 14.96 -16.01
N THR A 55 3.15 15.27 -17.24
CA THR A 55 4.26 14.59 -17.92
C THR A 55 5.62 15.23 -17.72
N GLU A 56 5.66 16.52 -17.35
CA GLU A 56 6.90 17.27 -17.13
C GLU A 56 7.69 16.76 -15.90
N ARG A 57 6.97 16.25 -14.91
CA ARG A 57 7.55 15.69 -13.68
C ARG A 57 7.04 14.30 -13.45
N LEU A 58 7.82 13.55 -12.69
CA LEU A 58 7.45 12.22 -12.26
C LEU A 58 6.43 12.35 -11.12
N THR A 59 5.14 12.47 -11.50
CA THR A 59 4.00 12.58 -10.58
C THR A 59 3.19 11.30 -10.58
N TYR A 60 2.81 10.87 -9.38
CA TYR A 60 1.88 9.77 -9.19
C TYR A 60 0.68 10.21 -8.34
N VAL A 61 -0.49 9.70 -8.68
CA VAL A 61 -1.75 10.03 -8.02
C VAL A 61 -2.46 8.75 -7.59
N GLY A 62 -3.11 8.81 -6.45
CA GLY A 62 -3.91 7.72 -5.91
C GLY A 62 -5.13 8.20 -5.17
N GLU A 63 -6.19 7.39 -5.20
CA GLU A 63 -7.41 7.66 -4.47
C GLU A 63 -7.80 6.43 -3.64
N THR A 64 -8.28 6.69 -2.43
CA THR A 64 -8.90 5.66 -1.57
C THR A 64 -10.17 6.21 -0.94
N ASN A 65 -11.16 5.34 -0.77
CA ASN A 65 -12.37 5.64 -0.02
C ASN A 65 -12.44 4.69 1.18
N THR A 66 -12.19 5.22 2.37
CA THR A 66 -12.18 4.43 3.61
C THR A 66 -13.07 5.10 4.64
N GLY A 67 -14.07 4.37 5.14
CA GLY A 67 -14.96 4.88 6.19
C GLY A 67 -15.84 6.05 5.75
N GLY A 68 -16.16 6.15 4.45
CA GLY A 68 -16.99 7.22 3.88
C GLY A 68 -16.25 8.54 3.65
N ALA A 69 -14.94 8.59 3.91
CA ALA A 69 -14.08 9.69 3.52
C ALA A 69 -13.22 9.30 2.31
N THR A 70 -13.18 10.18 1.32
CA THR A 70 -12.29 10.06 0.17
C THR A 70 -10.95 10.70 0.50
N ARG A 71 -9.86 10.08 0.06
CA ARG A 71 -8.51 10.62 0.18
C ARG A 71 -7.82 10.53 -1.17
N VAL A 72 -7.28 11.65 -1.62
CA VAL A 72 -6.45 11.74 -2.82
C VAL A 72 -5.02 12.03 -2.39
N LEU A 73 -4.09 11.20 -2.83
CA LEU A 73 -2.66 11.38 -2.60
C LEU A 73 -1.96 11.69 -3.90
N ARG A 74 -1.03 12.64 -3.87
CA ARG A 74 -0.12 12.95 -4.97
C ARG A 74 1.31 12.90 -4.47
N LEU A 75 2.13 12.08 -5.10
CA LEU A 75 3.57 12.01 -4.89
C LEU A 75 4.27 12.58 -6.10
N ARG A 76 5.09 13.61 -5.91
CA ARG A 76 5.88 14.24 -6.98
C ARG A 76 7.35 14.15 -6.67
N PHE A 77 8.14 13.68 -7.61
CA PHE A 77 9.60 13.78 -7.55
C PHE A 77 10.02 15.17 -8.03
N GLU A 78 10.75 15.90 -7.18
CA GLU A 78 11.02 17.33 -7.40
C GLU A 78 12.46 17.60 -7.84
N ALA A 79 13.44 16.97 -7.18
CA ALA A 79 14.83 17.34 -7.33
C ALA A 79 15.77 16.20 -6.93
N VAL A 80 17.02 16.32 -7.37
CA VAL A 80 18.16 15.53 -6.88
C VAL A 80 19.13 16.52 -6.24
N THR A 81 19.68 16.20 -5.07
CA THR A 81 20.70 17.03 -4.39
C THR A 81 21.86 16.17 -3.88
N PRO A 82 23.10 16.66 -3.81
CA PRO A 82 24.20 15.94 -3.17
C PRO A 82 23.98 15.78 -1.66
N ARG A 83 24.36 14.63 -1.11
CA ARG A 83 24.28 14.29 0.33
C ARG A 83 25.27 15.08 1.19
N ARG A 84 26.36 15.61 0.61
CA ARG A 84 27.40 16.35 1.33
C ARG A 84 27.80 17.61 0.57
N PRO A 85 27.94 18.76 1.24
CA PRO A 85 28.36 20.00 0.58
C PRO A 85 29.88 20.19 0.42
N TYR A 86 30.76 19.25 0.77
CA TYR A 86 32.22 19.53 0.79
C TYR A 86 33.12 18.34 0.40
N MET A 87 33.70 18.38 -0.81
CA MET A 87 35.16 18.45 -1.11
C MET A 87 35.51 17.82 -2.48
N PHE A 88 35.97 18.68 -3.40
CA PHE A 88 37.02 18.52 -4.44
C PHE A 88 37.17 17.26 -5.33
N GLU A 89 36.32 16.24 -5.27
CA GLU A 89 36.42 15.07 -6.17
C GLU A 89 35.22 14.95 -7.13
N PRO A 90 35.42 14.47 -8.38
CA PRO A 90 34.33 14.25 -9.32
C PRO A 90 33.37 13.17 -8.80
N TRP A 91 32.09 13.52 -8.69
CA TRP A 91 31.02 12.64 -8.28
C TRP A 91 30.89 11.43 -9.21
N THR A 92 31.18 10.23 -8.72
CA THR A 92 31.09 8.99 -9.53
C THR A 92 30.26 7.89 -8.86
N ASP A 93 29.81 8.07 -7.60
CA ASP A 93 28.98 7.08 -6.90
C ASP A 93 27.51 7.55 -6.77
N PRO A 94 26.52 6.77 -7.26
CA PRO A 94 25.08 7.02 -7.05
C PRO A 94 24.65 7.21 -5.58
N ARG A 95 25.45 6.75 -4.60
CA ARG A 95 25.18 6.89 -3.15
C ARG A 95 25.40 8.30 -2.60
N GLU A 96 25.87 9.22 -3.45
CA GLU A 96 26.22 10.59 -3.10
C GLU A 96 25.06 11.58 -3.22
N TYR A 97 23.86 11.13 -3.61
CA TYR A 97 22.70 12.00 -3.82
C TYR A 97 21.48 11.63 -2.96
N ARG A 98 20.58 12.59 -2.76
CA ARG A 98 19.22 12.40 -2.24
C ARG A 98 18.20 12.93 -3.22
N ASN A 99 17.08 12.24 -3.26
CA ASN A 99 15.93 12.60 -4.06
C ASN A 99 14.94 13.39 -3.19
N GLN A 100 14.51 14.55 -3.65
CA GLN A 100 13.45 15.35 -3.03
C GLN A 100 12.11 14.92 -3.59
N PHE A 101 11.13 14.75 -2.70
CA PHE A 101 9.76 14.46 -3.05
C PHE A 101 8.82 15.41 -2.33
N THR A 102 7.67 15.61 -2.95
CA THR A 102 6.52 16.29 -2.38
C THR A 102 5.40 15.27 -2.22
N LEU A 103 4.86 15.18 -1.00
CA LEU A 103 3.65 14.45 -0.71
C LEU A 103 2.52 15.45 -0.46
N TRP A 104 1.52 15.42 -1.33
CA TRP A 104 0.29 16.17 -1.17
C TRP A 104 -0.85 15.20 -0.87
N VAL A 105 -1.70 15.56 0.08
CA VAL A 105 -2.83 14.75 0.55
C VAL A 105 -4.05 15.66 0.63
N GLU A 106 -5.12 15.29 -0.05
CA GLU A 106 -6.45 15.87 0.13
C GLU A 106 -7.39 14.84 0.72
N MET A 107 -8.26 15.31 1.61
CA MET A 107 -9.30 14.50 2.22
C MET A 107 -10.64 15.19 2.01
N ALA A 108 -11.64 14.41 1.61
CA ALA A 108 -13.02 14.83 1.50
C ALA A 108 -13.92 13.95 2.37
N ALA A 109 -14.87 14.56 3.08
CA ALA A 109 -15.85 13.84 3.89
C ALA A 109 -17.22 14.54 3.88
N PRO A 110 -18.36 13.82 3.82
CA PRO A 110 -19.67 14.47 3.83
C PRO A 110 -19.96 15.16 5.17
N ARG A 111 -20.38 16.43 5.13
CA ARG A 111 -20.68 17.22 6.35
C ARG A 111 -21.80 16.62 7.19
N ARG A 112 -22.74 15.93 6.54
CA ARG A 112 -23.87 15.23 7.17
C ARG A 112 -23.44 14.19 8.20
N TRP A 113 -22.26 13.57 8.03
CA TRP A 113 -21.80 12.46 8.88
C TRP A 113 -20.62 12.83 9.78
N VAL A 114 -19.89 13.90 9.44
CA VAL A 114 -18.62 14.25 10.09
C VAL A 114 -18.62 15.72 10.48
N LYS A 115 -18.35 15.99 11.76
CA LYS A 115 -18.13 17.36 12.25
C LYS A 115 -16.76 17.88 11.81
N GLU A 116 -16.65 19.18 11.57
CA GLU A 116 -15.41 19.83 11.11
C GLU A 116 -14.20 19.52 12.01
N ASP A 117 -14.39 19.57 13.34
CA ASP A 117 -13.32 19.30 14.31
C ASP A 117 -12.83 17.84 14.28
N ALA A 118 -13.73 16.90 13.97
CA ALA A 118 -13.38 15.49 13.79
C ALA A 118 -12.65 15.28 12.47
N PHE A 119 -13.15 15.88 11.38
CA PHE A 119 -12.52 15.87 10.07
C PHE A 119 -11.07 16.41 10.14
N GLN A 120 -10.88 17.59 10.75
CA GLN A 120 -9.56 18.21 10.88
C GLN A 120 -8.61 17.37 11.74
N ARG A 121 -9.10 16.76 12.83
CA ARG A 121 -8.29 15.86 13.66
C ARG A 121 -7.86 14.60 12.91
N ASP A 122 -8.74 14.00 12.13
CA ASP A 122 -8.42 12.79 11.36
C ASP A 122 -7.45 13.09 10.22
N LEU A 123 -7.61 14.21 9.52
CA LEU A 123 -6.66 14.70 8.51
C LEU A 123 -5.28 14.93 9.12
N ASN A 124 -5.19 15.71 10.19
CA ASN A 124 -3.91 16.04 10.83
C ASN A 124 -3.24 14.77 11.38
N ARG A 125 -3.99 13.89 12.07
CA ARG A 125 -3.46 12.64 12.61
C ARG A 125 -2.88 11.73 11.52
N ALA A 126 -3.59 11.57 10.39
CA ALA A 126 -3.10 10.75 9.28
C ALA A 126 -1.83 11.37 8.67
N PHE A 127 -1.85 12.67 8.41
CA PHE A 127 -0.75 13.39 7.79
C PHE A 127 0.49 13.45 8.69
N GLU A 128 0.35 13.72 9.99
CA GLU A 128 1.43 13.70 10.97
C GLU A 128 2.06 12.31 11.09
N TYR A 129 1.23 11.25 11.13
CA TYR A 129 1.74 9.88 11.16
C TYR A 129 2.62 9.57 9.94
N TRP A 130 2.20 9.99 8.75
CA TRP A 130 2.97 9.75 7.52
C TRP A 130 4.23 10.60 7.45
N THR A 131 4.13 11.90 7.72
CA THR A 131 5.28 12.82 7.65
C THR A 131 6.36 12.48 8.68
N LEU A 132 5.99 12.00 9.87
CA LEU A 132 6.93 11.49 10.86
C LEU A 132 7.70 10.27 10.34
N ARG A 133 7.02 9.35 9.65
CA ARG A 133 7.64 8.13 9.08
C ARG A 133 8.55 8.43 7.90
N LEU A 134 8.22 9.44 7.11
CA LEU A 134 9.01 9.90 5.97
C LEU A 134 10.19 10.80 6.38
N GLN A 135 10.31 11.11 7.68
CA GLN A 135 11.31 12.04 8.20
C GLN A 135 11.28 13.37 7.42
N CYS A 136 10.08 13.86 7.13
CA CYS A 136 9.90 15.12 6.43
C CYS A 136 10.66 16.22 7.17
N GLY A 137 11.55 16.92 6.45
CA GLY A 137 12.32 18.03 6.98
C GLY A 137 11.79 19.36 6.46
N SER A 138 12.12 20.44 7.15
CA SER A 138 11.99 21.81 6.65
C SER A 138 13.07 22.07 5.59
N GLY A 139 12.93 21.48 4.40
CA GLY A 139 13.87 21.62 3.29
C GLY A 139 13.27 22.43 2.15
N GLY A 140 13.86 23.59 1.86
CA GLY A 140 13.44 24.46 0.77
C GLY A 140 13.67 23.87 -0.63
N ASN A 141 13.03 24.51 -1.60
CA ASN A 141 12.98 24.13 -3.01
C ASN A 141 14.26 24.58 -3.72
N GLY A 142 15.38 23.90 -3.47
CA GLY A 142 16.67 24.23 -4.08
C GLY A 142 16.92 23.37 -5.32
N TRP A 143 16.37 23.76 -6.48
CA TRP A 143 16.74 23.15 -7.76
C TRP A 143 18.01 23.84 -8.26
N ALA A 144 19.09 23.08 -8.46
CA ALA A 144 20.27 23.56 -9.17
C ALA A 144 20.23 23.03 -10.59
N ASP A 145 20.24 23.92 -11.60
CA ASP A 145 20.20 23.55 -13.02
C ASP A 145 21.30 22.54 -13.41
N GLU A 146 22.44 22.61 -12.72
CA GLU A 146 23.58 21.71 -12.88
C GLU A 146 23.24 20.23 -12.58
N LEU A 147 22.20 19.97 -11.79
CA LEU A 147 21.75 18.63 -11.42
C LEU A 147 20.64 18.11 -12.32
N LYS A 148 20.21 18.89 -13.33
CA LYS A 148 19.17 18.48 -14.27
C LYS A 148 19.50 17.17 -15.00
N PRO A 149 20.74 16.92 -15.50
CA PRO A 149 21.05 15.66 -16.16
C PRO A 149 20.86 14.44 -15.25
N LEU A 150 21.21 14.57 -13.96
CA LEU A 150 21.02 13.50 -12.97
C LEU A 150 19.54 13.28 -12.65
N TYR A 151 18.77 14.36 -12.54
CA TYR A 151 17.32 14.27 -12.39
C TYR A 151 16.68 13.55 -13.59
N ASP A 152 17.03 13.95 -14.81
CA ASP A 152 16.52 13.31 -16.04
C ASP A 152 16.91 11.82 -16.08
N GLN A 153 18.13 11.47 -15.69
CA GLN A 153 18.58 10.08 -15.57
C GLN A 153 17.72 9.29 -14.58
N GLN A 154 17.50 9.81 -13.36
CA GLN A 154 16.65 9.16 -12.35
C GLN A 154 15.22 8.94 -12.85
N VAL A 155 14.66 9.91 -13.58
CA VAL A 155 13.34 9.77 -14.21
C VAL A 155 13.34 8.64 -15.24
N GLN A 156 14.34 8.58 -16.13
CA GLN A 156 14.42 7.53 -17.15
C GLN A 156 14.65 6.14 -16.56
N GLU A 157 15.48 6.01 -15.53
CA GLU A 157 15.71 4.76 -14.83
C GLU A 157 14.43 4.27 -14.13
N SER A 158 13.71 5.16 -13.45
CA SER A 158 12.42 4.84 -12.83
C SER A 158 11.39 4.39 -13.86
N LEU A 159 11.29 5.08 -15.00
CA LEU A 159 10.43 4.69 -16.12
C LEU A 159 10.82 3.32 -16.71
N ALA A 160 12.12 3.05 -16.84
CA ALA A 160 12.60 1.77 -17.33
C ALA A 160 12.28 0.63 -16.36
N GLN A 161 12.39 0.86 -15.04
CA GLN A 161 12.00 -0.10 -14.01
C GLN A 161 10.49 -0.40 -14.06
N GLU A 162 9.64 0.62 -14.14
CA GLU A 162 8.19 0.45 -14.30
C GLU A 162 7.85 -0.38 -15.54
N LYS A 163 8.48 -0.07 -16.68
CA LYS A 163 8.30 -0.83 -17.93
C LYS A 163 8.78 -2.28 -17.80
N ARG A 164 9.88 -2.54 -17.09
CA ARG A 164 10.36 -3.90 -16.82
C ARG A 164 9.37 -4.66 -15.95
N ALA A 165 8.90 -4.05 -14.86
CA ALA A 165 7.92 -4.64 -13.95
C ALA A 165 6.61 -4.97 -14.69
N ALA A 166 6.09 -4.05 -15.51
CA ALA A 166 4.89 -4.27 -16.31
C ALA A 166 5.05 -5.35 -17.40
N ARG A 167 6.28 -5.66 -17.82
CA ARG A 167 6.59 -6.69 -18.82
C ARG A 167 6.81 -8.09 -18.23
N VAL A 168 6.89 -8.22 -16.90
CA VAL A 168 7.02 -9.53 -16.26
C VAL A 168 5.73 -10.29 -16.52
N LYS A 169 5.77 -11.22 -17.49
CA LYS A 169 4.73 -12.23 -17.66
C LYS A 169 4.94 -13.28 -16.59
N GLU A 170 3.92 -13.51 -15.79
CA GLU A 170 3.96 -14.53 -14.74
C GLU A 170 4.05 -15.91 -15.39
N ASP A 171 4.91 -16.79 -14.85
CA ASP A 171 5.00 -18.17 -15.29
C ASP A 171 3.83 -18.98 -14.69
N PRO A 172 2.83 -19.40 -15.48
CA PRO A 172 1.69 -20.13 -14.96
C PRO A 172 2.08 -21.48 -14.35
N LYS A 173 3.19 -22.09 -14.82
CA LYS A 173 3.67 -23.37 -14.29
C LYS A 173 4.20 -23.22 -12.88
N ALA A 174 4.95 -22.16 -12.61
CA ALA A 174 5.48 -21.88 -11.27
C ALA A 174 4.34 -21.60 -10.27
N ILE A 175 3.31 -20.86 -10.68
CA ILE A 175 2.11 -20.62 -9.86
C ILE A 175 1.38 -21.94 -9.57
N ALA A 176 1.11 -22.76 -10.59
CA ALA A 176 0.44 -24.05 -10.43
C ALA A 176 1.23 -25.02 -9.53
N ALA A 177 2.57 -25.01 -9.61
CA ALA A 177 3.43 -25.80 -8.75
C ALA A 177 3.31 -25.39 -7.28
N LEU A 178 3.28 -24.09 -6.98
CA LEU A 178 3.08 -23.60 -5.61
C LEU A 178 1.69 -23.93 -5.07
N GLN A 179 0.64 -23.75 -5.88
CA GLN A 179 -0.73 -24.16 -5.50
C GLN A 179 -0.78 -25.63 -5.11
N THR A 180 -0.19 -26.50 -5.95
CA THR A 180 -0.12 -27.93 -5.69
C THR A 180 0.64 -28.24 -4.40
N ALA A 181 1.78 -27.58 -4.17
CA ALA A 181 2.57 -27.77 -2.96
C ALA A 181 1.83 -27.34 -1.68
N VAL A 182 1.10 -26.22 -1.72
CA VAL A 182 0.27 -25.75 -0.59
C VAL A 182 -0.84 -26.74 -0.28
N LEU A 183 -1.59 -27.19 -1.29
CA LEU A 183 -2.69 -28.14 -1.09
C LEU A 183 -2.18 -29.51 -0.61
N ALA A 184 -1.03 -29.98 -1.11
CA ALA A 184 -0.39 -31.18 -0.62
C ALA A 184 0.03 -31.05 0.86
N ALA A 185 0.58 -29.91 1.26
CA ALA A 185 0.93 -29.66 2.65
C ALA A 185 -0.30 -29.70 3.58
N LEU A 186 -1.42 -29.10 3.16
CA LEU A 186 -2.67 -29.15 3.90
C LEU A 186 -3.20 -30.59 4.06
N ARG A 187 -3.12 -31.41 3.00
CA ARG A 187 -3.47 -32.84 3.07
C ARG A 187 -2.60 -33.61 4.04
N ASN A 188 -1.33 -33.22 4.16
CA ASN A 188 -0.37 -33.79 5.10
C ASN A 188 -0.52 -33.25 6.53
N GLY A 189 -1.64 -32.61 6.85
CA GLY A 189 -1.99 -32.17 8.19
C GLY A 189 -1.51 -30.77 8.56
N LYS A 190 -0.85 -30.04 7.66
CA LYS A 190 -0.59 -28.61 7.88
C LYS A 190 -1.90 -27.82 7.85
N ARG A 191 -1.86 -26.65 8.47
CA ARG A 191 -2.98 -25.70 8.48
C ARG A 191 -2.52 -24.28 8.24
N LEU A 192 -3.44 -23.47 7.71
CA LEU A 192 -3.31 -22.03 7.65
C LEU A 192 -4.26 -21.45 8.69
N SER A 193 -3.78 -20.53 9.53
CA SER A 193 -4.60 -19.95 10.58
C SER A 193 -4.33 -18.45 10.75
N THR A 194 -5.38 -17.66 10.85
CA THR A 194 -5.32 -16.26 11.28
C THR A 194 -5.95 -16.10 12.66
N ALA A 195 -5.51 -15.08 13.40
CA ALA A 195 -6.09 -14.73 14.69
C ALA A 195 -6.11 -13.21 14.85
N HIS A 196 -7.27 -12.66 15.21
CA HIS A 196 -7.46 -11.27 15.57
C HIS A 196 -8.36 -11.17 16.81
N LYS A 197 -8.63 -9.94 17.26
CA LYS A 197 -9.27 -9.66 18.56
C LYS A 197 -10.71 -10.18 18.69
N GLU A 198 -11.35 -10.45 17.56
CA GLU A 198 -12.77 -10.81 17.42
C GLU A 198 -12.95 -12.26 16.91
N GLY A 199 -11.87 -12.97 16.61
CA GLY A 199 -11.94 -14.30 16.01
C GLY A 199 -10.74 -14.68 15.15
N GLY A 200 -10.95 -15.67 14.29
CA GLY A 200 -9.96 -16.11 13.32
C GLY A 200 -10.50 -17.19 12.39
N SER A 201 -9.69 -17.53 11.39
CA SER A 201 -10.02 -18.54 10.39
C SER A 201 -8.96 -19.61 10.35
N ILE A 202 -9.38 -20.88 10.23
CA ILE A 202 -8.48 -22.03 10.07
C ILE A 202 -8.84 -22.76 8.79
N PHE A 203 -7.86 -22.92 7.90
CA PHE A 203 -7.95 -23.78 6.73
C PHE A 203 -7.18 -25.07 6.95
N SER A 204 -7.81 -26.21 6.71
CA SER A 204 -7.22 -27.54 6.90
C SER A 204 -7.87 -28.59 6.00
N PHE A 205 -7.22 -29.75 5.86
CA PHE A 205 -7.82 -30.93 5.24
C PHE A 205 -8.39 -31.86 6.33
N GLN A 206 -9.68 -32.21 6.22
CA GLN A 206 -10.38 -33.05 7.20
C GLN A 206 -10.55 -34.50 6.73
N GLY A 207 -9.48 -35.08 6.18
CA GLY A 207 -9.44 -36.48 5.71
C GLY A 207 -10.16 -36.75 4.38
N LYS A 208 -11.25 -36.03 4.08
CA LYS A 208 -12.00 -36.16 2.81
C LYS A 208 -12.05 -34.86 2.02
N ASN A 209 -12.42 -33.76 2.69
CA ASN A 209 -12.59 -32.44 2.07
C ASN A 209 -11.66 -31.42 2.74
N PHE A 210 -11.35 -30.35 2.01
CA PHE A 210 -10.81 -29.16 2.64
C PHE A 210 -11.91 -28.41 3.36
N ALA A 211 -11.57 -27.73 4.45
CA ALA A 211 -12.51 -26.91 5.19
C ALA A 211 -11.86 -25.62 5.68
N ARG A 212 -12.67 -24.55 5.70
CA ARG A 212 -12.45 -23.33 6.46
C ARG A 212 -13.36 -23.36 7.68
N VAL A 213 -12.79 -23.13 8.85
CA VAL A 213 -13.52 -22.96 10.10
C VAL A 213 -13.23 -21.57 10.65
N ASP A 214 -14.25 -20.76 10.76
CA ASP A 214 -14.21 -19.45 11.40
C ASP A 214 -14.68 -19.59 12.86
N TYR A 215 -13.98 -18.94 13.78
CA TYR A 215 -14.30 -18.92 15.20
C TYR A 215 -14.27 -17.48 15.72
N GLY A 216 -15.01 -17.20 16.80
CA GLY A 216 -15.17 -15.85 17.35
C GLY A 216 -16.62 -15.39 17.30
N ASP A 217 -16.82 -14.11 16.99
CA ASP A 217 -18.13 -13.46 17.02
C ASP A 217 -19.10 -13.98 15.96
N GLU A 218 -18.59 -14.39 14.80
CA GLU A 218 -19.36 -15.01 13.71
C GLU A 218 -18.77 -16.38 13.34
N PRO A 219 -19.07 -17.45 14.11
CA PRO A 219 -18.55 -18.77 13.84
C PRO A 219 -19.17 -19.34 12.56
N GLY A 220 -18.34 -19.96 11.72
CA GLY A 220 -18.74 -20.47 10.42
C GLY A 220 -17.93 -21.68 9.99
N ARG A 221 -18.52 -22.51 9.14
CA ARG A 221 -17.82 -23.64 8.52
C ARG A 221 -18.17 -23.71 7.05
N ARG A 222 -17.15 -23.78 6.20
CA ARG A 222 -17.28 -23.99 4.76
C ARG A 222 -16.40 -25.15 4.34
N GLU A 223 -16.98 -26.09 3.61
CA GLU A 223 -16.24 -27.18 2.98
C GLU A 223 -16.01 -26.90 1.50
N PHE A 224 -14.89 -27.39 0.99
CA PHE A 224 -14.52 -27.29 -0.41
C PHE A 224 -14.41 -28.69 -1.00
N SER A 225 -15.07 -28.89 -2.14
CA SER A 225 -15.21 -30.18 -2.80
C SER A 225 -14.03 -30.51 -3.72
N SER A 226 -13.19 -29.51 -4.04
CA SER A 226 -12.06 -29.66 -4.95
C SER A 226 -10.87 -28.77 -4.59
N ASP A 227 -9.71 -29.15 -5.15
CA ASP A 227 -8.45 -28.39 -5.08
C ASP A 227 -8.60 -26.99 -5.66
N ALA A 228 -9.33 -26.87 -6.77
CA ALA A 228 -9.57 -25.59 -7.42
C ALA A 228 -10.42 -24.65 -6.55
N GLU A 229 -11.45 -25.17 -5.88
CA GLU A 229 -12.26 -24.40 -4.94
C GLU A 229 -11.44 -23.95 -3.74
N MET A 230 -10.63 -24.86 -3.18
CA MET A 230 -9.76 -24.55 -2.04
C MET A 230 -8.69 -23.51 -2.42
N ALA A 231 -8.03 -23.67 -3.56
CA ALA A 231 -7.04 -22.71 -4.04
C ALA A 231 -7.66 -21.33 -4.27
N ARG A 232 -8.87 -21.26 -4.84
CA ARG A 232 -9.60 -20.00 -5.01
C ARG A 232 -9.93 -19.36 -3.66
N ALA A 233 -10.43 -20.15 -2.71
CA ALA A 233 -10.77 -19.66 -1.38
C ALA A 233 -9.55 -19.14 -0.61
N LEU A 234 -8.42 -19.83 -0.69
CA LEU A 234 -7.16 -19.34 -0.13
C LEU A 234 -6.73 -18.04 -0.81
N ARG A 235 -6.85 -17.97 -2.14
CA ARG A 235 -6.46 -16.79 -2.90
C ARG A 235 -7.31 -15.57 -2.57
N GLU A 236 -8.62 -15.75 -2.41
CA GLU A 236 -9.57 -14.71 -2.00
C GLU A 236 -9.33 -14.28 -0.56
N PHE A 237 -9.13 -15.24 0.35
CA PHE A 237 -8.88 -14.96 1.76
C PHE A 237 -7.60 -14.16 1.98
N TYR A 238 -6.51 -14.59 1.35
CA TYR A 238 -5.25 -13.88 1.37
C TYR A 238 -5.20 -12.73 0.36
N ASP A 239 -6.27 -12.41 -0.35
CA ASP A 239 -6.25 -11.30 -1.31
C ASP A 239 -6.02 -9.97 -0.59
N TRP A 240 -6.72 -9.76 0.52
CA TRP A 240 -6.51 -8.58 1.36
C TRP A 240 -5.16 -8.63 2.09
N GLU A 241 -4.80 -9.75 2.71
CA GLU A 241 -3.56 -9.85 3.49
C GLU A 241 -2.29 -9.77 2.62
N SER A 242 -2.28 -10.41 1.46
CA SER A 242 -1.15 -10.32 0.51
C SER A 242 -1.03 -8.94 -0.11
N ARG A 243 -2.13 -8.17 -0.16
CA ARG A 243 -2.11 -6.77 -0.54
C ARG A 243 -1.77 -5.85 0.63
N ARG A 244 -1.78 -6.28 1.89
CA ARG A 244 -1.58 -5.35 3.03
C ARG A 244 -0.31 -4.50 2.91
N ASP A 245 0.76 -5.07 2.36
CA ASP A 245 2.07 -4.43 2.20
C ASP A 245 2.39 -4.02 0.74
N CYS A 246 1.43 -4.19 -0.18
CA CYS A 246 1.57 -3.88 -1.61
C CYS A 246 0.35 -3.15 -2.19
N TYR A 247 -0.65 -2.86 -1.35
CA TYR A 247 -1.94 -2.32 -1.79
C TYR A 247 -1.72 -0.94 -2.34
N PRO A 248 -2.53 -0.56 -3.33
CA PRO A 248 -3.46 -1.36 -4.14
C PRO A 248 -2.84 -2.07 -5.36
N HIS A 249 -1.50 -2.17 -5.49
CA HIS A 249 -0.94 -3.08 -6.50
C HIS A 249 -1.35 -4.49 -6.11
N ARG A 250 -1.81 -5.26 -7.09
CA ARG A 250 -1.90 -6.70 -6.90
C ARG A 250 -0.45 -7.20 -6.96
N PRO A 251 0.13 -7.70 -5.86
CA PRO A 251 1.43 -8.35 -5.94
C PRO A 251 1.37 -9.43 -7.02
N PRO A 252 2.48 -9.73 -7.71
CA PRO A 252 2.54 -10.84 -8.63
C PRO A 252 1.95 -12.09 -7.97
N GLU A 253 1.07 -12.78 -8.67
CA GLU A 253 0.37 -13.98 -8.24
C GLU A 253 1.37 -15.02 -7.70
N LEU A 254 2.55 -15.13 -8.31
CA LEU A 254 3.63 -15.97 -7.81
C LEU A 254 4.06 -15.62 -6.37
N GLU A 255 4.20 -14.33 -6.06
CA GLU A 255 4.57 -13.86 -4.72
C GLU A 255 3.43 -14.06 -3.71
N VAL A 256 2.17 -13.92 -4.14
CA VAL A 256 1.01 -14.27 -3.31
C VAL A 256 1.07 -15.73 -2.88
N TRP A 257 1.32 -16.65 -3.82
CA TRP A 257 1.38 -18.07 -3.51
C TRP A 257 2.60 -18.44 -2.66
N ARG A 258 3.74 -17.75 -2.82
CA ARG A 258 4.89 -17.89 -1.91
C ARG A 258 4.54 -17.44 -0.49
N TYR A 259 3.86 -16.30 -0.34
CA TYR A 259 3.41 -15.82 0.95
C TYR A 259 2.46 -16.83 1.62
N ILE A 260 1.44 -17.31 0.90
CA ILE A 260 0.50 -18.33 1.41
C ILE A 260 1.27 -19.58 1.87
N GLN A 261 2.25 -20.04 1.10
CA GLN A 261 3.07 -21.19 1.47
C GLN A 261 3.85 -20.97 2.77
N GLN A 262 4.39 -19.77 3.00
CA GLN A 262 5.11 -19.43 4.24
C GLN A 262 4.21 -19.41 5.48
N GLN A 263 2.90 -19.21 5.32
CA GLN A 263 1.94 -19.23 6.43
C GLN A 263 1.58 -20.64 6.91
N LEU A 264 1.98 -21.70 6.19
CA LEU A 264 1.67 -23.09 6.54
C LEU A 264 2.34 -23.52 7.85
N ARG A 265 1.53 -23.88 8.84
CA ARG A 265 1.95 -24.38 10.15
C ARG A 265 1.69 -25.87 10.29
#